data_AF-A0A960FGT4-F1
#
_entry.id   AF-A0A960FGT4-F1
#
_cell.length_a   1.000
_cell.length_b   1.000
_cell.length_c   1.000
_cell.angle_alpha   90.00
_cell.angle_beta   90.00
_cell.angle_gamma   90.00
#
_symmetry.space_group_name_H-M   'P 1'
#
loop_
_entity.id
_entity.type
_entity.pdbx_description
1 polymer ?
#
loop_
_entity_poly.entity_id
_entity_poly.type
_entity_poly.pdbx_seq_one_letter_code
_entity_poly.pdbx_strand_id
1 'polypeptide(L)' 'METGDRMLIWCEGGPSMGRAVHFPPPLEIAVDGGMYVLVDDGPPEGWHYTFLSEADLARSHRSA' A
#
# COMPACT_ATOMS: atom_id res chain seq x y z
N MET A 1 5.66 -12.36 -13.47
CA MET A 1 4.73 -12.74 -12.39
C MET A 1 3.41 -13.08 -13.02
N GLU A 2 2.77 -14.11 -12.50
CA GLU A 2 1.47 -14.61 -12.94
C GLU A 2 0.38 -14.21 -11.96
N THR A 3 -0.87 -14.12 -12.42
CA THR A 3 -2.00 -13.83 -11.53
C THR A 3 -2.11 -14.91 -10.47
N GLY A 4 -2.18 -14.50 -9.20
CA GLY A 4 -2.19 -15.39 -8.05
C GLY A 4 -0.82 -15.68 -7.45
N ASP A 5 0.29 -15.24 -8.07
CA ASP A 5 1.62 -15.36 -7.48
C ASP A 5 1.69 -14.63 -6.15
N ARG A 6 2.21 -15.30 -5.12
CA ARG A 6 2.37 -14.72 -3.79
C ARG A 6 3.66 -13.89 -3.74
N MET A 7 3.56 -12.68 -3.21
CA MET A 7 4.65 -11.71 -3.14
C MET A 7 4.67 -11.00 -1.79
N LEU A 8 5.84 -10.52 -1.39
CA LEU A 8 6.03 -9.66 -0.23
C LEU A 8 6.39 -8.26 -0.74
N ILE A 9 5.56 -7.27 -0.42
CA ILE A 9 5.79 -5.86 -0.77
C ILE A 9 6.14 -5.11 0.52
N TRP A 10 7.20 -4.30 0.48
CA TRP A 10 7.65 -3.51 1.63
C TRP A 10 6.68 -2.37 1.94
N CYS A 11 6.58 -2.02 3.21
CA CYS A 11 5.75 -0.91 3.67
C CYS A 11 6.63 0.25 4.15
N GLU A 12 6.29 1.46 3.72
CA GLU A 12 6.83 2.70 4.25
C GLU A 12 5.84 3.30 5.26
N GLY A 13 6.28 3.40 6.51
CA GLY A 13 5.46 3.87 7.62
C GLY A 13 4.37 2.88 8.06
N GLY A 14 3.52 3.35 8.97
CA GLY A 14 2.47 2.53 9.57
C GLY A 14 3.01 1.39 10.46
N PRO A 15 2.13 0.46 10.87
CA PRO A 15 2.47 -0.55 11.87
C PRO A 15 3.21 -1.79 11.31
N SER A 16 3.27 -1.97 10.00
CA SER A 16 3.84 -3.16 9.36
C SER A 16 5.09 -2.82 8.55
N MET A 17 6.09 -3.70 8.59
CA MET A 17 7.30 -3.57 7.75
C MET A 17 7.06 -4.05 6.30
N GLY A 18 6.08 -4.92 6.08
CA GLY A 18 5.74 -5.43 4.75
C GLY A 18 4.42 -6.19 4.73
N ARG A 19 3.89 -6.45 3.53
CA ARG A 19 2.61 -7.12 3.29
C ARG A 19 2.77 -8.25 2.30
N ALA A 20 2.29 -9.43 2.71
CA ALA A 20 2.14 -10.57 1.80
C ALA A 20 0.82 -10.44 1.04
N VAL A 21 0.89 -10.37 -0.29
CA VAL A 21 -0.26 -10.21 -1.20
C VAL A 21 -0.12 -11.16 -2.39
N HIS A 22 -1.15 -11.23 -3.23
CA HIS A 22 -1.09 -11.94 -4.51
C HIS A 22 -1.04 -10.94 -5.67
N PHE A 23 -0.39 -11.29 -6.77
CA PHE A 23 -0.40 -10.49 -7.98
C PHE A 23 -1.76 -10.58 -8.72
N PRO A 24 -2.31 -9.47 -9.25
CA PRO A 24 -1.86 -8.09 -9.01
C PRO A 24 -2.18 -7.64 -7.57
N PRO A 25 -1.27 -6.91 -6.92
CA PRO A 25 -1.50 -6.42 -5.55
C PRO A 25 -2.68 -5.44 -5.50
N PRO A 26 -3.45 -5.41 -4.40
CA PRO A 26 -4.46 -4.39 -4.21
C PRO A 26 -3.84 -2.99 -4.22
N LEU A 27 -4.48 -2.03 -4.89
CA LEU A 27 -4.04 -0.62 -4.86
C LEU A 27 -4.17 -0.02 -3.45
N GLU A 28 -5.20 -0.42 -2.71
CA GLU A 28 -5.50 0.10 -1.39
C GLU A 28 -5.80 -1.05 -0.42
N ILE A 29 -5.25 -0.95 0.79
CA ILE A 29 -5.51 -1.89 1.89
C ILE A 29 -5.86 -1.09 3.13
N ALA A 30 -7.14 -1.07 3.50
CA ALA A 30 -7.60 -0.50 4.76
C ALA A 30 -7.07 -1.31 5.94
N VAL A 31 -6.62 -0.61 6.98
CA VAL A 31 -6.14 -1.17 8.24
C VAL A 31 -6.60 -0.29 9.40
N ASP A 32 -6.46 -0.77 10.63
CA ASP A 32 -6.78 0.06 11.79
C ASP A 32 -5.92 1.33 11.81
N GLY A 33 -6.57 2.49 11.85
CA GLY A 33 -5.91 3.80 11.90
C GLY A 33 -5.41 4.37 10.57
N GLY A 34 -5.67 3.70 9.44
CA GLY A 34 -5.30 4.26 8.14
C GLY A 34 -5.44 3.30 6.96
N MET A 35 -4.66 3.58 5.91
CA MET A 35 -4.69 2.83 4.66
C MET A 35 -3.27 2.72 4.10
N TYR A 36 -2.93 1.53 3.62
CA TYR A 36 -1.75 1.37 2.76
C TYR A 36 -2.16 1.59 1.32
N VAL A 37 -1.43 2.46 0.62
CA VAL A 37 -1.61 2.74 -0.82
C VAL A 37 -0.40 2.25 -1.58
N LEU A 38 -0.62 1.46 -2.62
CA LEU A 38 0.43 0.94 -3.47
C LEU A 38 1.06 2.08 -4.28
N VAL A 39 2.37 2.20 -4.21
CA VAL A 39 3.18 2.97 -5.13
C VAL A 39 3.76 1.98 -6.14
N ASP A 40 3.21 1.99 -7.36
CA ASP A 40 3.51 1.04 -8.43
C ASP A 40 4.40 1.63 -9.55
N ASP A 41 5.19 2.65 -9.22
CA ASP A 41 6.09 3.28 -10.19
C ASP A 41 7.22 2.34 -10.62
N GLY A 42 7.18 1.93 -11.88
CA GLY A 42 8.21 1.08 -12.50
C GLY A 42 8.00 -0.42 -12.29
N PRO A 43 9.09 -1.21 -12.32
CA PRO A 43 9.00 -2.66 -12.26
C PRO A 43 8.61 -3.14 -10.85
N PRO A 44 8.02 -4.34 -10.71
CA PRO A 44 7.48 -4.84 -9.44
C PRO A 44 8.42 -4.87 -8.25
N GLU A 45 9.73 -5.00 -8.50
CA GLU A 45 10.75 -5.00 -7.45
C GLU A 45 10.89 -3.63 -6.76
N GLY A 46 10.41 -2.55 -7.39
CA GLY A 46 10.35 -1.20 -6.84
C GLY A 46 9.03 -0.87 -6.13
N TRP A 47 8.02 -1.74 -6.25
CA TRP A 47 6.72 -1.49 -5.64
C TRP A 47 6.81 -1.51 -4.12
N HIS A 48 6.09 -0.59 -3.48
CA HIS A 48 5.98 -0.51 -2.03
C HIS A 48 4.61 0.05 -1.64
N TYR A 49 4.21 -0.19 -0.41
CA TYR A 49 3.01 0.40 0.16
C TYR A 49 3.39 1.59 1.05
N THR A 50 2.85 2.77 0.77
CA THR A 50 2.95 3.92 1.69
C THR A 50 1.75 3.94 2.62
N PHE A 51 1.98 4.08 3.92
CA PHE A 51 0.92 4.23 4.90
C PHE A 51 0.42 5.68 4.97
N LEU A 52 -0.90 5.85 4.84
CA LEU A 52 -1.60 7.09 5.10
C LEU A 52 -2.44 6.94 6.37
N SER A 53 -2.19 7.78 7.37
CA SER A 53 -3.01 7.80 8.58
C SER A 53 -4.42 8.34 8.27
N GLU A 54 -5.42 7.99 9.06
CA GLU A 54 -6.76 8.61 8.97
C GLU A 54 -6.71 10.14 8.99
N ALA A 55 -5.79 10.72 9.77
CA ALA A 55 -5.61 12.17 9.83
C ALA A 55 -5.10 12.76 8.51
N ASP A 56 -4.18 12.05 7.83
CA ASP A 56 -3.65 12.46 6.53
C ASP A 56 -4.69 12.30 5.43
N LEU A 57 -5.42 11.17 5.42
CA LEU A 57 -6.54 10.94 4.51
C LEU A 57 -7.59 12.04 4.65
N ALA A 58 -8.00 12.36 5.88
CA ALA A 58 -8.97 13.41 6.15
C ALA A 58 -8.49 14.80 5.69
N ARG A 59 -7.17 15.06 5.71
CA ARG A 59 -6.58 16.32 5.20
C ARG A 59 -6.66 16.39 3.68
N SER A 60 -6.41 15.29 2.99
CA SER A 60 -6.49 15.21 1.51
C SER A 60 -7.90 15.49 0.99
N HIS A 61 -8.94 15.05 1.70
CA HIS A 61 -10.34 15.31 1.32
C HIS A 61 -10.80 16.77 1.51
N ARG A 62 -10.10 17.58 2.30
CA ARG A 62 -10.48 18.99 2.56
C ARG A 62 -9.86 19.99 1.59
N SER A 63 -8.97 19.53 0.71
CA SER A 63 -8.25 20.37 -0.27
C SER A 63 -8.81 20.26 -1.69
N ALA A 64 -9.91 19.53 -1.89
CA ALA A 64 -10.59 19.32 -3.17
C ALA A 64 -11.88 20.15 -3.28
#